data_AF-A0A5S3YW62-F1
#
_entry.id   AF-A0A5S3YW62-F1
#
_cell.length_a   1.000
_cell.length_b   1.000
_cell.length_c   1.000
_cell.angle_alpha   90.00
_cell.angle_beta   90.00
_cell.angle_gamma   90.00
#
_symmetry.space_group_name_H-M   'P 1'
#
loop_
_entity.id
_entity.type
_entity.pdbx_description
1 polymer ?
#
loop_
_entity_poly.entity_id
_entity_poly.type
_entity_poly.pdbx_seq_one_letter_code
_entity_poly.pdbx_strand_id
1 'polypeptide(L)'
;MAIKQWLITRINDCYVLIKHARVNLNNLQSIINIIVSASKLEIEKLEVKLNKQNAFLAALGGAFWTMPILFAWFFVFQNFPKFAPLMLVLSGILIGIAVRLHGRGYTKRFSVVAFILHLSTVLIAVDFGILLEGKLWAIILFGLYFIGAWSAVFFAKKKVPFAEHRAYFELMEKTQHVSLKKWCNRWFVVMPSFLISMLLIHAVTTLMLVFVIEEQALQAEIVEANKQKIAQQSKEIDVTPGNLKTLTVKQSLLYAHAYFNGHRFTESGHYEHDFPTSEYKSKTILKYLAHQENNSRALFVLGVVDKNKVMIDKAAELGDSYAKLYSILDFGCNGDPLKVIPLLNGLYSVTKEQAIKSEINTIHGDGFSSICEELSSGSFEYSFVRDYKTVL
;
A
#
# COMPACT_ATOMS: atom_id res chain seq x y z
N MET A 1 -58.51 93.90 -40.69
CA MET A 1 -58.55 92.49 -41.16
C MET A 1 -57.20 91.77 -40.96
N ALA A 2 -56.06 92.39 -41.27
CA ALA A 2 -54.71 91.79 -41.17
C ALA A 2 -54.29 91.29 -39.77
N ILE A 3 -54.62 92.01 -38.69
CA ILE A 3 -54.24 91.63 -37.31
C ILE A 3 -54.90 90.32 -36.87
N LYS A 4 -56.14 90.08 -37.31
CA LYS A 4 -56.90 88.85 -36.98
C LYS A 4 -56.27 87.64 -37.66
N GLN A 5 -55.82 87.78 -38.91
CA GLN A 5 -55.14 86.72 -39.66
C GLN A 5 -53.82 86.34 -38.97
N TRP A 6 -53.02 87.33 -38.57
CA TRP A 6 -51.72 87.15 -37.91
C TRP A 6 -51.82 86.45 -36.55
N LEU A 7 -52.83 86.82 -35.74
CA LEU A 7 -53.11 86.16 -34.45
C LEU A 7 -53.49 84.69 -34.64
N ILE A 8 -54.32 84.37 -35.64
CA ILE A 8 -54.71 82.99 -35.94
C ILE A 8 -53.51 82.14 -36.36
N THR A 9 -52.58 82.72 -37.16
CA THR A 9 -51.37 81.99 -37.58
C THR A 9 -50.47 81.67 -36.38
N ARG A 10 -50.24 82.66 -35.50
CA ARG A 10 -49.43 82.46 -34.28
C ARG A 10 -50.02 81.45 -33.30
N ILE A 11 -51.34 81.42 -33.16
CA ILE A 11 -52.03 80.43 -32.30
C ILE A 11 -51.89 79.02 -32.88
N ASN A 12 -52.01 78.87 -34.21
CA ASN A 12 -51.82 77.59 -34.88
C ASN A 12 -50.38 77.08 -34.75
N ASP A 13 -49.37 77.94 -34.90
CA ASP A 13 -47.96 77.57 -34.73
C ASP A 13 -47.67 77.11 -33.28
N CYS A 14 -48.20 77.82 -32.28
CA CYS A 14 -48.11 77.40 -30.88
C CYS A 14 -48.84 76.07 -30.63
N TYR A 15 -50.00 75.84 -31.24
CA TYR A 15 -50.74 74.60 -31.11
C TYR A 15 -49.95 73.41 -31.70
N VAL A 16 -49.32 73.59 -32.86
CA VAL A 16 -48.46 72.57 -33.48
C VAL A 16 -47.24 72.26 -32.61
N LEU A 17 -46.58 73.28 -32.04
CA LEU A 17 -45.46 73.10 -31.10
C LEU A 17 -45.88 72.35 -29.83
N ILE A 18 -47.02 72.69 -29.22
CA ILE A 18 -47.56 72.00 -28.04
C ILE A 18 -47.93 70.55 -28.38
N LYS A 19 -48.51 70.30 -29.55
CA LYS A 19 -48.84 68.95 -30.03
C LYS A 19 -47.57 68.11 -30.23
N HIS A 20 -46.52 68.66 -30.83
CA HIS A 20 -45.23 67.99 -30.96
C HIS A 20 -44.55 67.71 -29.61
N ALA A 21 -44.56 68.69 -28.70
CA ALA A 21 -44.02 68.51 -27.35
C ALA A 21 -44.75 67.41 -26.57
N ARG A 22 -46.09 67.34 -26.68
CA ARG A 22 -46.90 66.28 -26.05
C ARG A 22 -46.62 64.90 -26.65
N VAL A 23 -46.45 64.78 -27.97
CA VAL A 23 -46.06 63.52 -28.62
C VAL A 23 -44.68 63.07 -28.13
N ASN A 24 -43.71 63.98 -28.03
CA ASN A 24 -42.38 63.65 -27.49
C ASN A 24 -42.41 63.23 -26.02
N LEU A 25 -43.25 63.86 -25.19
CA LEU A 25 -43.42 63.46 -23.78
C LEU A 25 -44.06 62.07 -23.65
N ASN A 26 -45.08 61.77 -24.45
CA ASN A 26 -45.72 60.45 -24.47
C ASN A 26 -44.74 59.36 -24.94
N ASN A 27 -43.89 59.66 -25.92
CA ASN A 27 -42.84 58.75 -26.38
C ASN A 27 -41.78 58.52 -25.30
N LEU A 28 -41.34 59.57 -24.60
CA LEU A 28 -40.43 59.45 -23.45
C LEU A 28 -41.03 58.60 -22.33
N GLN A 29 -42.30 58.80 -22.01
CA GLN A 29 -42.97 58.02 -20.97
C GLN A 29 -43.17 56.55 -21.37
N SER A 30 -43.42 56.28 -22.65
CA SER A 30 -43.42 54.92 -23.21
C SER A 30 -42.05 54.25 -23.09
N ILE A 31 -40.97 54.95 -23.44
CA ILE A 31 -39.58 54.45 -23.31
C ILE A 31 -39.23 54.18 -21.84
N ILE A 32 -39.59 55.08 -20.91
CA ILE A 32 -39.39 54.88 -19.48
C ILE A 32 -40.14 53.62 -18.99
N ASN A 33 -41.39 53.44 -19.41
CA ASN A 33 -42.17 52.27 -19.02
C ASN A 33 -41.58 50.96 -19.56
N ILE A 34 -41.03 50.97 -20.79
CA ILE A 34 -40.32 49.82 -21.38
C ILE A 34 -39.04 49.51 -20.60
N ILE A 35 -38.25 50.53 -20.22
CA ILE A 35 -37.02 50.34 -19.44
C ILE A 35 -37.34 49.80 -18.04
N VAL A 36 -38.38 50.33 -17.39
CA VAL A 36 -38.80 49.86 -16.05
C VAL A 36 -39.33 48.43 -16.11
N SER A 37 -40.13 48.08 -17.12
CA SER A 37 -40.66 46.71 -17.26
C SER A 37 -39.55 45.69 -17.58
N ALA A 38 -38.60 46.04 -18.45
CA ALA A 38 -37.42 45.21 -18.73
C ALA A 38 -36.57 44.99 -17.47
N SER A 39 -36.32 46.06 -16.69
CA SER A 39 -35.59 45.96 -15.42
C SER A 39 -36.31 45.08 -14.39
N LYS A 40 -37.64 45.16 -14.30
CA LYS A 40 -38.44 44.30 -13.40
C LYS A 40 -38.36 42.84 -13.81
N LEU A 41 -38.45 42.55 -15.11
CA LEU A 41 -38.35 41.18 -15.63
C LEU A 41 -36.98 40.56 -15.35
N GLU A 42 -35.90 41.33 -15.44
CA GLU A 42 -34.54 40.88 -15.09
C GLU A 42 -34.41 40.56 -13.59
N ILE A 43 -34.97 41.41 -12.73
CA ILE A 43 -35.01 41.21 -11.28
C ILE A 43 -35.78 39.94 -10.92
N GLU A 44 -36.97 39.73 -11.48
CA GLU A 44 -37.78 38.53 -11.23
C GLU A 44 -37.09 37.24 -11.68
N LYS A 45 -36.47 37.25 -12.88
CA LYS A 45 -35.68 36.11 -13.37
C LYS A 45 -34.53 35.77 -12.44
N LEU A 46 -33.84 36.78 -11.92
CA LEU A 46 -32.72 36.58 -11.02
C LEU A 46 -33.18 36.14 -9.63
N GLU A 47 -34.31 36.63 -9.13
CA GLU A 47 -34.94 36.20 -7.89
C GLU A 47 -35.28 34.70 -7.93
N VAL A 48 -35.85 34.20 -9.04
CA VAL A 48 -36.10 32.76 -9.23
C VAL A 48 -34.80 31.96 -9.18
N LYS A 49 -33.70 32.47 -9.76
CA LYS A 49 -32.38 31.82 -9.70
C LYS A 49 -31.81 31.81 -8.29
N LEU A 50 -31.89 32.92 -7.57
CA LEU A 50 -31.39 33.07 -6.20
C LEU A 50 -32.19 32.22 -5.21
N ASN A 51 -33.49 32.05 -5.44
CA ASN A 51 -34.35 31.22 -4.60
C ASN A 51 -34.03 29.73 -4.65
N LYS A 52 -33.35 29.27 -5.71
CA LYS A 52 -32.89 27.88 -5.90
C LYS A 52 -31.54 27.57 -5.23
N GLN A 53 -30.88 28.57 -4.62
CA GLN A 53 -29.63 28.34 -3.91
C GLN A 53 -29.85 27.52 -2.65
N ASN A 54 -28.97 26.55 -2.41
CA ASN A 54 -29.00 25.71 -1.22
C ASN A 54 -27.58 25.38 -0.73
N ALA A 55 -27.07 26.18 0.20
CA ALA A 55 -25.72 26.01 0.73
C ALA A 55 -25.58 24.75 1.59
N PHE A 56 -26.64 24.32 2.26
CA PHE A 56 -26.67 23.06 3.02
C PHE A 56 -26.47 21.85 2.10
N LEU A 57 -27.20 21.76 0.99
CA LEU A 57 -26.98 20.69 0.00
C LEU A 57 -25.60 20.78 -0.65
N ALA A 58 -25.08 21.98 -0.90
CA ALA A 58 -23.73 22.17 -1.41
C ALA A 58 -22.67 21.60 -0.47
N ALA A 59 -22.84 21.81 0.84
CA ALA A 59 -21.95 21.30 1.88
C ALA A 59 -22.00 19.78 1.98
N LEU A 60 -23.20 19.19 2.11
CA LEU A 60 -23.36 17.74 2.21
C LEU A 60 -22.94 17.03 0.93
N GLY A 61 -23.42 17.51 -0.22
CA GLY A 61 -23.07 16.96 -1.52
C GLY A 61 -21.58 17.09 -1.79
N GLY A 62 -20.98 18.24 -1.51
CA GLY A 62 -19.54 18.44 -1.65
C GLY A 62 -18.72 17.49 -0.76
N ALA A 63 -19.12 17.31 0.51
CA ALA A 63 -18.48 16.38 1.43
C ALA A 63 -18.61 14.93 0.94
N PHE A 64 -19.79 14.50 0.51
CA PHE A 64 -19.98 13.14 0.01
C PHE A 64 -19.10 12.82 -1.21
N TRP A 65 -18.86 13.81 -2.07
CA TRP A 65 -18.02 13.65 -3.25
C TRP A 65 -16.51 13.58 -2.93
N THR A 66 -16.04 13.92 -1.72
CA THR A 66 -14.63 13.74 -1.38
C THR A 66 -14.25 12.27 -1.32
N MET A 67 -15.16 11.38 -0.91
CA MET A 67 -14.93 9.94 -0.88
C MET A 67 -14.56 9.36 -2.26
N PRO A 68 -15.40 9.41 -3.31
CA PRO A 68 -15.04 8.86 -4.62
C PRO A 68 -13.84 9.57 -5.25
N ILE A 69 -13.60 10.85 -4.93
CA ILE A 69 -12.41 11.58 -5.40
C ILE A 69 -11.14 11.01 -4.76
N LEU A 70 -11.15 10.72 -3.45
CA LEU A 70 -10.04 10.10 -2.74
C LEU A 70 -9.78 8.68 -3.23
N PHE A 71 -10.82 7.88 -3.48
CA PHE A 71 -10.66 6.56 -4.10
C PHE A 71 -10.07 6.64 -5.50
N ALA A 72 -10.55 7.55 -6.34
CA ALA A 72 -9.99 7.77 -7.67
C ALA A 72 -8.52 8.21 -7.59
N TRP A 73 -8.18 9.05 -6.61
CA TRP A 73 -6.80 9.47 -6.37
C TRP A 73 -5.93 8.31 -5.93
N PHE A 74 -6.38 7.52 -4.95
CA PHE A 74 -5.67 6.31 -4.51
C PHE A 74 -5.46 5.33 -5.68
N PHE A 75 -6.49 5.12 -6.51
CA PHE A 75 -6.37 4.29 -7.71
C PHE A 75 -5.34 4.82 -8.72
N VAL A 76 -5.34 6.14 -8.99
CA VAL A 76 -4.33 6.78 -9.85
C VAL A 76 -2.94 6.62 -9.25
N PHE A 77 -2.79 6.76 -7.94
CA PHE A 77 -1.52 6.57 -7.25
C PHE A 77 -0.99 5.14 -7.42
N GLN A 78 -1.83 4.13 -7.18
CA GLN A 78 -1.42 2.73 -7.28
C GLN A 78 -1.00 2.31 -8.70
N ASN A 79 -1.70 2.80 -9.73
CA ASN A 79 -1.47 2.38 -11.11
C ASN A 79 -0.52 3.31 -11.88
N PHE A 80 -0.52 4.60 -11.53
CA PHE A 80 0.14 5.67 -12.26
C PHE A 80 0.72 6.74 -11.29
N PRO A 81 1.65 6.37 -10.40
CA PRO A 81 2.09 7.22 -9.28
C PRO A 81 2.63 8.59 -9.73
N LYS A 82 3.29 8.65 -10.90
CA LYS A 82 3.77 9.90 -11.52
C LYS A 82 2.67 10.92 -11.82
N PHE A 83 1.42 10.47 -11.97
CA PHE A 83 0.26 11.33 -12.24
C PHE A 83 -0.52 11.67 -10.96
N ALA A 84 -0.22 11.07 -9.81
CA ALA A 84 -0.89 11.36 -8.55
C ALA A 84 -0.84 12.86 -8.16
N PRO A 85 0.26 13.62 -8.40
CA PRO A 85 0.26 15.05 -8.13
C PRO A 85 -0.75 15.86 -8.97
N LEU A 86 -1.09 15.41 -10.19
CA LEU A 86 -2.07 16.09 -11.05
C LEU A 86 -3.48 16.07 -10.42
N MET A 87 -3.76 15.09 -9.57
CA MET A 87 -5.02 15.01 -8.84
C MET A 87 -5.21 16.17 -7.85
N LEU A 88 -4.17 16.93 -7.47
CA LEU A 88 -4.34 18.21 -6.77
C LEU A 88 -5.23 19.17 -7.56
N VAL A 89 -5.03 19.26 -8.88
CA VAL A 89 -5.83 20.14 -9.74
C VAL A 89 -7.20 19.50 -10.04
N LEU A 90 -7.21 18.22 -10.41
CA LEU A 90 -8.44 17.52 -10.80
C LEU A 90 -9.43 17.41 -9.64
N SER A 91 -8.97 17.09 -8.42
CA SER A 91 -9.82 17.06 -7.23
C SER A 91 -10.44 18.43 -6.95
N GLY A 92 -9.67 19.52 -7.11
CA GLY A 92 -10.19 20.87 -6.99
C GLY A 92 -11.32 21.15 -7.99
N ILE A 93 -11.14 20.80 -9.25
CA ILE A 93 -12.19 20.93 -10.29
C ILE A 93 -13.43 20.11 -9.91
N LEU A 94 -13.26 18.84 -9.55
CA LEU A 94 -14.36 17.93 -9.23
C LEU A 94 -15.15 18.40 -7.99
N ILE A 95 -14.46 18.84 -6.93
CA ILE A 95 -15.09 19.41 -5.72
C ILE A 95 -15.86 20.68 -6.09
N GLY A 96 -15.27 21.58 -6.87
CA GLY A 96 -15.94 22.79 -7.33
C GLY A 96 -17.22 22.48 -8.13
N ILE A 97 -17.15 21.50 -9.04
CA ILE A 97 -18.32 21.05 -9.81
C ILE A 97 -19.37 20.45 -8.88
N ALA A 98 -19.00 19.58 -7.94
CA ALA A 98 -19.92 18.96 -6.98
C ALA A 98 -20.67 20.01 -6.15
N VAL A 99 -19.94 20.96 -5.56
CA VAL A 99 -20.52 22.07 -4.78
C VAL A 99 -21.48 22.90 -5.65
N ARG A 100 -21.14 23.15 -6.92
CA ARG A 100 -22.00 23.88 -7.85
C ARG A 100 -23.27 23.12 -8.23
N LEU A 101 -23.16 21.82 -8.50
CA LEU A 101 -24.28 20.96 -8.90
C LEU A 101 -25.34 20.90 -7.79
N HIS A 102 -24.91 20.66 -6.56
CA HIS A 102 -25.79 20.55 -5.40
C HIS A 102 -26.25 21.91 -4.86
N GLY A 103 -25.38 22.92 -4.90
CA GLY A 103 -25.64 24.21 -4.29
C GLY A 103 -26.33 25.25 -5.17
N ARG A 104 -26.09 25.20 -6.48
CA ARG A 104 -26.54 26.19 -7.48
C ARG A 104 -26.25 27.64 -7.08
N GLY A 105 -25.18 27.84 -6.32
CA GLY A 105 -24.82 29.07 -5.63
C GLY A 105 -24.23 30.16 -6.52
N TYR A 106 -24.59 31.41 -6.23
CA TYR A 106 -23.99 32.62 -6.83
C TYR A 106 -23.20 33.46 -5.82
N THR A 107 -23.14 33.05 -4.54
CA THR A 107 -22.51 33.82 -3.46
C THR A 107 -21.10 33.31 -3.16
N LYS A 108 -20.26 34.15 -2.54
CA LYS A 108 -18.89 33.79 -2.13
C LYS A 108 -18.84 32.61 -1.13
N ARG A 109 -19.95 32.32 -0.45
CA ARG A 109 -20.06 31.25 0.56
C ARG A 109 -19.77 29.86 -0.02
N PHE A 110 -20.22 29.61 -1.24
CA PHE A 110 -19.99 28.33 -1.93
C PHE A 110 -18.51 28.12 -2.26
N SER A 111 -17.79 29.20 -2.58
CA SER A 111 -16.34 29.15 -2.77
C SER A 111 -15.60 28.79 -1.49
N VAL A 112 -16.04 29.29 -0.32
CA VAL A 112 -15.44 28.93 0.97
C VAL A 112 -15.63 27.44 1.27
N VAL A 113 -16.84 26.91 1.07
CA VAL A 113 -17.13 25.47 1.25
C VAL A 113 -16.23 24.62 0.35
N ALA A 114 -16.13 24.95 -0.94
CA ALA A 114 -15.29 24.21 -1.88
C ALA A 114 -13.79 24.28 -1.53
N PHE A 115 -13.31 25.44 -1.06
CA PHE A 115 -11.94 25.58 -0.60
C PHE A 115 -11.63 24.68 0.60
N ILE A 116 -12.50 24.69 1.62
CA ILE A 116 -12.30 23.86 2.82
C ILE A 116 -12.36 22.37 2.47
N LEU A 117 -13.29 21.95 1.61
CA LEU A 117 -13.37 20.57 1.12
C LEU A 117 -12.10 20.14 0.38
N HIS A 118 -11.59 21.01 -0.49
CA HIS A 118 -10.37 20.70 -1.24
C HIS A 118 -9.17 20.59 -0.30
N LEU A 119 -9.02 21.54 0.63
CA LEU A 119 -7.95 21.51 1.63
C LEU A 119 -8.00 20.22 2.45
N SER A 120 -9.16 19.85 3.00
CA SER A 120 -9.28 18.64 3.82
C SER A 120 -9.07 17.34 3.03
N THR A 121 -9.53 17.30 1.77
CA THR A 121 -9.25 16.17 0.85
C THR A 121 -7.75 16.02 0.62
N VAL A 122 -7.03 17.12 0.40
CA VAL A 122 -5.58 17.11 0.20
C VAL A 122 -4.84 16.66 1.46
N LEU A 123 -5.26 17.11 2.65
CA LEU A 123 -4.66 16.67 3.92
C LEU A 123 -4.77 15.15 4.09
N ILE A 124 -5.93 14.57 3.80
CA ILE A 124 -6.10 13.10 3.86
C ILE A 124 -5.20 12.40 2.84
N ALA A 125 -5.14 12.91 1.61
CA ALA A 125 -4.26 12.34 0.59
C ALA A 125 -2.76 12.39 1.01
N VAL A 126 -2.36 13.44 1.74
CA VAL A 126 -1.01 13.54 2.33
C VAL A 126 -0.82 12.55 3.47
N ASP A 127 -1.78 12.42 4.38
CA ASP A 127 -1.70 11.50 5.52
C ASP A 127 -1.54 10.03 5.06
N PHE A 128 -2.18 9.66 3.95
CA PHE A 128 -2.03 8.34 3.33
C PHE A 128 -0.80 8.20 2.41
N GLY A 129 0.05 9.24 2.29
CA GLY A 129 1.24 9.21 1.45
C GLY A 129 0.96 9.21 -0.07
N ILE A 130 -0.28 9.37 -0.50
CA ILE A 130 -0.73 9.32 -1.91
C ILE A 130 -0.06 10.42 -2.77
N LEU A 131 0.37 11.51 -2.13
CA LEU A 131 0.97 12.66 -2.81
C LEU A 131 2.51 12.61 -2.92
N LEU A 132 3.18 11.87 -2.04
CA LEU A 132 4.61 12.07 -1.73
C LEU A 132 5.54 10.96 -2.24
N GLU A 133 5.29 10.44 -3.45
CA GLU A 133 6.19 9.46 -4.05
C GLU A 133 7.08 10.08 -5.14
N GLY A 134 8.39 10.08 -4.89
CA GLY A 134 9.42 10.51 -5.83
C GLY A 134 10.10 11.85 -5.53
N LYS A 135 10.98 12.29 -6.44
CA LYS A 135 11.79 13.52 -6.33
C LYS A 135 11.07 14.75 -6.92
N LEU A 136 9.80 14.97 -6.59
CA LEU A 136 9.10 16.18 -7.02
C LEU A 136 9.47 17.35 -6.11
N TRP A 137 9.83 18.49 -6.70
CA TRP A 137 10.13 19.69 -5.94
C TRP A 137 8.88 20.20 -5.22
N ALA A 138 8.98 20.52 -3.93
CA ALA A 138 7.88 21.05 -3.12
C ALA A 138 7.20 22.28 -3.75
N ILE A 139 7.95 23.10 -4.49
CA ILE A 139 7.44 24.27 -5.22
C ILE A 139 6.40 23.87 -6.28
N ILE A 140 6.62 22.75 -6.98
CA ILE A 140 5.68 22.25 -8.00
C ILE A 140 4.39 21.77 -7.34
N LEU A 141 4.49 21.03 -6.24
CA LEU A 141 3.34 20.57 -5.47
C LEU A 141 2.53 21.74 -4.92
N PHE A 142 3.21 22.77 -4.41
CA PHE A 142 2.58 24.02 -3.98
C PHE A 142 1.85 24.68 -5.16
N GLY A 143 2.51 24.87 -6.30
CA GLY A 143 1.89 25.42 -7.50
C GLY A 143 0.63 24.66 -7.94
N LEU A 144 0.69 23.32 -7.97
CA LEU A 144 -0.46 22.47 -8.30
C LEU A 144 -1.59 22.60 -7.27
N TYR A 145 -1.27 22.68 -5.98
CA TYR A 145 -2.26 22.95 -4.93
C TYR A 145 -2.93 24.31 -5.13
N PHE A 146 -2.18 25.38 -5.41
CA PHE A 146 -2.77 26.70 -5.67
C PHE A 146 -3.72 26.68 -6.86
N ILE A 147 -3.33 26.01 -7.95
CA ILE A 147 -4.17 25.86 -9.14
C ILE A 147 -5.43 25.04 -8.79
N GLY A 148 -5.30 23.97 -7.99
CA GLY A 148 -6.42 23.16 -7.51
C GLY A 148 -7.39 23.93 -6.62
N ALA A 149 -6.89 24.64 -5.62
CA ALA A 149 -7.68 25.49 -4.73
C ALA A 149 -8.40 26.62 -5.49
N TRP A 150 -7.70 27.27 -6.42
CA TRP A 150 -8.29 28.28 -7.31
C TRP A 150 -9.38 27.67 -8.18
N SER A 151 -9.14 26.49 -8.76
CA SER A 151 -10.12 25.76 -9.57
C SER A 151 -11.36 25.41 -8.77
N ALA A 152 -11.21 24.88 -7.55
CA ALA A 152 -12.34 24.58 -6.65
C ALA A 152 -13.21 25.81 -6.40
N VAL A 153 -12.57 26.93 -6.03
CA VAL A 153 -13.23 28.21 -5.78
C VAL A 153 -13.93 28.75 -7.03
N PHE A 154 -13.29 28.64 -8.20
CA PHE A 154 -13.78 29.14 -9.47
C PHE A 154 -15.00 28.34 -9.95
N PHE A 155 -14.94 27.01 -9.92
CA PHE A 155 -16.01 26.14 -10.40
C PHE A 155 -17.20 26.06 -9.43
N ALA A 156 -17.00 26.26 -8.12
CA ALA A 156 -18.05 26.19 -7.10
C ALA A 156 -19.19 27.20 -7.26
N LYS A 157 -18.95 28.34 -7.90
CA LYS A 157 -19.94 29.41 -8.09
C LYS A 157 -20.42 29.49 -9.53
N LYS A 158 -21.71 29.77 -9.71
CA LYS A 158 -22.23 30.21 -11.01
C LYS A 158 -21.84 31.68 -11.23
N LYS A 159 -21.37 31.99 -12.44
CA LYS A 159 -21.14 33.37 -12.87
C LYS A 159 -22.49 34.04 -13.13
N VAL A 160 -22.63 35.28 -12.66
CA VAL A 160 -23.74 36.15 -13.03
C VAL A 160 -23.40 36.74 -14.41
N PRO A 161 -24.26 36.61 -15.43
CA PRO A 161 -24.05 37.27 -16.72
C PRO A 161 -23.96 38.78 -16.56
N PHE A 162 -23.13 39.45 -17.37
CA PHE A 162 -22.92 40.92 -17.29
C PHE A 162 -24.24 41.71 -17.26
N ALA A 163 -25.20 41.32 -18.10
CA ALA A 163 -26.54 41.93 -18.15
C ALA A 163 -27.28 41.90 -16.80
N GLU A 164 -27.08 40.87 -15.98
CA GLU A 164 -27.79 40.67 -14.71
C GLU A 164 -27.05 41.27 -13.50
N HIS A 165 -25.87 41.89 -13.67
CA HIS A 165 -25.05 42.37 -12.55
C HIS A 165 -25.73 43.48 -11.73
N ARG A 166 -26.45 44.40 -12.38
CA ARG A 166 -27.15 45.49 -11.70
C ARG A 166 -28.27 44.95 -10.80
N ALA A 167 -29.09 44.04 -11.33
CA ALA A 167 -30.13 43.35 -10.59
C ALA A 167 -29.54 42.51 -9.44
N TYR A 168 -28.39 41.86 -9.67
CA TYR A 168 -27.70 41.09 -8.63
C TYR A 168 -27.22 41.97 -7.48
N PHE A 169 -26.58 43.10 -7.79
CA PHE A 169 -26.12 44.05 -6.78
C PHE A 169 -27.29 44.60 -5.94
N GLU A 170 -28.39 44.94 -6.59
CA GLU A 170 -29.60 45.43 -5.91
C GLU A 170 -30.23 44.39 -4.98
N LEU A 171 -30.38 43.14 -5.46
CA LEU A 171 -30.97 42.06 -4.66
C LEU A 171 -30.05 41.56 -3.55
N MET A 172 -28.75 41.42 -3.80
CA MET A 172 -27.83 40.77 -2.87
C MET A 172 -27.18 41.72 -1.87
N GLU A 173 -26.89 42.96 -2.29
CA GLU A 173 -26.08 43.90 -1.51
C GLU A 173 -26.92 45.02 -0.89
N LYS A 174 -27.88 45.59 -1.63
CA LYS A 174 -28.75 46.66 -1.10
C LYS A 174 -29.91 46.14 -0.27
N THR A 175 -30.68 45.19 -0.81
CA THR A 175 -31.95 44.73 -0.18
C THR A 175 -31.77 43.47 0.68
N GLN A 176 -30.63 42.78 0.56
CA GLN A 176 -30.35 41.49 1.20
C GLN A 176 -31.45 40.44 0.95
N HIS A 177 -31.41 39.86 -0.24
CA HIS A 177 -32.38 38.89 -0.75
C HIS A 177 -32.80 37.83 0.27
N VAL A 178 -34.11 37.51 0.29
CA VAL A 178 -34.74 36.58 1.24
C VAL A 178 -34.12 35.18 1.20
N SER A 179 -33.54 34.76 0.06
CA SER A 179 -32.84 33.47 -0.03
C SER A 179 -31.70 33.31 0.98
N LEU A 180 -31.03 34.40 1.39
CA LEU A 180 -29.98 34.37 2.41
C LEU A 180 -30.53 34.11 3.82
N LYS A 181 -31.81 34.44 4.05
CA LYS A 181 -32.50 34.23 5.33
C LYS A 181 -33.14 32.85 5.43
N LYS A 182 -33.22 32.08 4.33
CA LYS A 182 -33.69 30.69 4.33
C LYS A 182 -32.76 29.81 5.16
N TRP A 183 -33.33 28.90 5.94
CA TRP A 183 -32.60 28.04 6.87
C TRP A 183 -31.46 27.25 6.18
N CYS A 184 -31.72 26.73 4.98
CA CYS A 184 -30.73 26.02 4.15
C CYS A 184 -29.53 26.86 3.66
N ASN A 185 -29.56 28.19 3.85
CA ASN A 185 -28.50 29.11 3.45
C ASN A 185 -27.88 29.88 4.64
N ARG A 186 -28.36 29.62 5.87
CA ARG A 186 -27.85 30.26 7.09
C ARG A 186 -26.55 29.60 7.55
N TRP A 187 -25.50 30.39 7.73
CA TRP A 187 -24.16 29.88 8.05
C TRP A 187 -24.08 29.09 9.35
N PHE A 188 -24.83 29.49 10.39
CA PHE A 188 -24.87 28.75 11.65
C PHE A 188 -25.53 27.37 11.55
N VAL A 189 -26.27 27.09 10.47
CA VAL A 189 -26.82 25.76 10.17
C VAL A 189 -25.86 25.01 9.26
N VAL A 190 -25.46 25.67 8.17
CA VAL A 190 -24.63 25.06 7.12
C VAL A 190 -23.27 24.62 7.67
N MET A 191 -22.60 25.42 8.49
CA MET A 191 -21.26 25.09 8.97
C MET A 191 -21.19 23.91 9.92
N PRO A 192 -22.01 23.83 10.99
CA PRO A 192 -22.01 22.65 11.83
C PRO A 192 -22.34 21.38 11.03
N SER A 193 -23.34 21.44 10.14
CA SER A 193 -23.67 20.28 9.29
C SER A 193 -22.56 19.91 8.33
N PHE A 194 -21.85 20.90 7.79
CA PHE A 194 -20.73 20.71 6.89
C PHE A 194 -19.57 20.03 7.61
N LEU A 195 -19.19 20.52 8.78
CA LEU A 195 -18.09 19.97 9.57
C LEU A 195 -18.39 18.54 10.03
N ILE A 196 -19.60 18.28 10.51
CA ILE A 196 -20.03 16.92 10.91
C ILE A 196 -20.03 15.98 9.69
N SER A 197 -20.62 16.40 8.57
CA SER A 197 -20.65 15.57 7.36
C SER A 197 -19.25 15.31 6.82
N MET A 198 -18.38 16.31 6.81
CA MET A 198 -17.00 16.17 6.36
C MET A 198 -16.24 15.20 7.26
N LEU A 199 -16.37 15.33 8.59
CA LEU A 199 -15.75 14.43 9.55
C LEU A 199 -16.21 12.98 9.35
N LEU A 200 -17.53 12.75 9.23
CA LEU A 200 -18.09 11.41 9.04
C LEU A 200 -17.65 10.78 7.72
N ILE A 201 -17.74 11.53 6.61
CA ILE A 201 -17.36 11.01 5.30
C ILE A 201 -15.85 10.72 5.24
N HIS A 202 -15.02 11.58 5.82
CA HIS A 202 -13.59 11.33 5.89
C HIS A 202 -13.25 10.14 6.79
N ALA A 203 -13.88 10.00 7.96
CA ALA A 203 -13.68 8.84 8.81
C ALA A 203 -14.01 7.52 8.08
N VAL A 204 -15.15 7.48 7.40
CA VAL A 204 -15.56 6.32 6.59
C VAL A 204 -14.58 6.07 5.44
N THR A 205 -14.14 7.11 4.73
CA THR A 205 -13.20 6.99 3.61
C THR A 205 -11.85 6.47 4.09
N THR A 206 -11.32 7.01 5.20
CA THR A 206 -10.08 6.57 5.82
C THR A 206 -10.16 5.10 6.23
N LEU A 207 -11.24 4.68 6.91
CA LEU A 207 -11.43 3.28 7.30
C LEU A 207 -11.42 2.33 6.10
N MET A 208 -12.11 2.71 5.03
CA MET A 208 -12.16 1.90 3.80
C MET A 208 -10.80 1.85 3.09
N LEU A 209 -10.07 2.97 3.02
CA LEU A 209 -8.73 2.99 2.42
C LEU A 209 -7.74 2.13 3.22
N VAL A 210 -7.78 2.19 4.55
CA VAL A 210 -6.96 1.33 5.41
C VAL A 210 -7.24 -0.15 5.13
N PHE A 211 -8.52 -0.54 5.08
CA PHE A 211 -8.91 -1.91 4.78
C PHE A 211 -8.33 -2.40 3.44
N VAL A 212 -8.43 -1.56 2.39
CA VAL A 212 -7.89 -1.89 1.06
C VAL A 212 -6.36 -2.01 1.09
N ILE A 213 -5.65 -1.12 1.80
CA ILE A 213 -4.18 -1.16 1.91
C ILE A 213 -3.73 -2.42 2.66
N GLU A 214 -4.37 -2.74 3.79
CA GLU A 214 -4.06 -3.93 4.57
C GLU A 214 -4.32 -5.22 3.80
N GLU A 215 -5.45 -5.29 3.07
CA GLU A 215 -5.75 -6.45 2.23
C GLU A 215 -4.70 -6.64 1.13
N GLN A 216 -4.26 -5.56 0.48
CA GLN A 216 -3.19 -5.61 -0.53
C GLN A 216 -1.85 -6.07 0.07
N ALA A 217 -1.48 -5.57 1.24
CA ALA A 217 -0.26 -5.96 1.94
C ALA A 217 -0.28 -7.46 2.30
N LEU A 218 -1.39 -7.95 2.84
CA LEU A 218 -1.57 -9.36 3.19
C LEU A 218 -1.49 -10.27 1.97
N GLN A 219 -2.11 -9.89 0.85
CA GLN A 219 -2.04 -10.66 -0.40
C GLN A 219 -0.61 -10.71 -0.94
N ALA A 220 0.13 -9.60 -0.86
CA ALA A 220 1.54 -9.57 -1.28
C ALA A 220 2.40 -10.53 -0.43
N GLU A 221 2.22 -10.53 0.89
CA GLU A 221 2.92 -11.44 1.81
C GLU A 221 2.60 -12.91 1.52
N ILE A 222 1.32 -13.25 1.32
CA ILE A 222 0.90 -14.62 0.98
C ILE A 222 1.52 -15.08 -0.35
N VAL A 223 1.55 -14.21 -1.35
CA VAL A 223 2.15 -14.52 -2.66
C VAL A 223 3.64 -14.74 -2.52
N GLU A 224 4.34 -13.92 -1.75
CA GLU A 224 5.78 -14.08 -1.50
C GLU A 224 6.10 -15.36 -0.73
N ALA A 225 5.35 -15.64 0.35
CA ALA A 225 5.49 -16.88 1.12
C ALA A 225 5.24 -18.12 0.24
N ASN A 226 4.22 -18.08 -0.63
CA ASN A 226 3.94 -19.18 -1.56
C ASN A 226 5.06 -19.33 -2.60
N LYS A 227 5.63 -18.24 -3.13
CA LYS A 227 6.78 -18.31 -4.04
C LYS A 227 7.99 -18.95 -3.38
N GLN A 228 8.29 -18.57 -2.14
CA GLN A 228 9.38 -19.17 -1.37
C GLN A 228 9.13 -20.67 -1.14
N LYS A 229 7.91 -21.05 -0.76
CA LYS A 229 7.52 -22.45 -0.58
C LYS A 229 7.69 -23.27 -1.86
N ILE A 230 7.23 -22.77 -3.00
CA ILE A 230 7.39 -23.44 -4.30
C ILE A 230 8.87 -23.59 -4.66
N ALA A 231 9.68 -22.55 -4.44
CA ALA A 231 11.12 -22.58 -4.68
C ALA A 231 11.88 -23.53 -3.74
N GLN A 232 11.37 -23.78 -2.53
CA GLN A 232 11.90 -24.81 -1.63
C GLN A 232 11.49 -26.21 -2.09
N GLN A 233 10.22 -26.40 -2.49
CA GLN A 233 9.71 -27.68 -2.98
C GLN A 233 10.41 -28.15 -4.25
N SER A 234 10.79 -27.24 -5.16
CA SER A 234 11.50 -27.60 -6.39
C SER A 234 12.92 -28.15 -6.16
N LYS A 235 13.50 -27.92 -4.97
CA LYS A 235 14.81 -28.46 -4.57
C LYS A 235 14.72 -29.87 -4.00
N GLU A 236 13.51 -30.34 -3.66
CA GLU A 236 13.31 -31.66 -3.08
C GLU A 236 13.62 -32.76 -4.10
N ILE A 237 14.36 -33.78 -3.66
CA ILE A 237 14.50 -35.03 -4.40
C ILE A 237 13.39 -36.03 -4.04
N ASP A 238 13.08 -36.91 -4.99
CA ASP A 238 12.28 -38.10 -4.72
C ASP A 238 13.11 -39.08 -3.86
N VAL A 239 12.56 -39.51 -2.73
CA VAL A 239 13.20 -40.42 -1.77
C VAL A 239 12.73 -41.87 -1.94
N THR A 240 12.03 -42.20 -3.03
CA THR A 240 11.67 -43.59 -3.34
C THR A 240 12.92 -44.44 -3.58
N PRO A 241 12.88 -45.75 -3.25
CA PRO A 241 14.00 -46.66 -3.51
C PRO A 241 14.46 -46.66 -4.98
N GLY A 242 13.53 -46.45 -5.93
CA GLY A 242 13.86 -46.38 -7.35
C GLY A 242 14.76 -45.19 -7.71
N ASN A 243 14.44 -44.00 -7.20
CA ASN A 243 15.27 -42.82 -7.43
C ASN A 243 16.58 -42.87 -6.64
N LEU A 244 16.55 -43.34 -5.38
CA LEU A 244 17.76 -43.43 -4.55
C LEU A 244 18.83 -44.37 -5.13
N LYS A 245 18.44 -45.41 -5.89
CA LYS A 245 19.37 -46.29 -6.62
C LYS A 245 20.17 -45.58 -7.71
N THR A 246 19.66 -44.46 -8.23
CA THR A 246 20.35 -43.67 -9.27
C THR A 246 21.41 -42.75 -8.69
N LEU A 247 21.36 -42.48 -7.40
CA LEU A 247 22.28 -41.61 -6.67
C LEU A 247 23.45 -42.41 -6.10
N THR A 248 24.60 -41.76 -5.99
CA THR A 248 25.72 -42.37 -5.24
C THR A 248 25.42 -42.35 -3.74
N VAL A 249 26.02 -43.27 -2.99
CA VAL A 249 25.93 -43.29 -1.51
C VAL A 249 26.27 -41.93 -0.91
N LYS A 250 27.35 -41.29 -1.40
CA LYS A 250 27.79 -39.97 -0.93
C LYS A 250 26.74 -38.89 -1.20
N GLN A 251 26.16 -38.86 -2.39
CA GLN A 251 25.09 -37.90 -2.73
C GLN A 251 23.87 -38.10 -1.84
N SER A 252 23.46 -39.35 -1.64
CA SER A 252 22.33 -39.71 -0.78
C SER A 252 22.58 -39.29 0.67
N LEU A 253 23.76 -39.54 1.24
CA LEU A 253 24.09 -39.06 2.58
C LEU A 253 24.10 -37.53 2.67
N LEU A 254 24.62 -36.82 1.65
CA LEU A 254 24.57 -35.37 1.61
C LEU A 254 23.12 -34.85 1.54
N TYR A 255 22.20 -35.58 0.89
CA TYR A 255 20.79 -35.19 0.84
C TYR A 255 20.10 -35.47 2.16
N ALA A 256 20.43 -36.58 2.82
CA ALA A 256 19.98 -36.86 4.17
C ALA A 256 20.44 -35.77 5.15
N HIS A 257 21.69 -35.34 5.05
CA HIS A 257 22.22 -34.21 5.84
C HIS A 257 21.49 -32.90 5.50
N ALA A 258 21.28 -32.61 4.22
CA ALA A 258 20.59 -31.39 3.80
C ALA A 258 19.14 -31.34 4.32
N TYR A 259 18.42 -32.45 4.28
CA TYR A 259 17.08 -32.56 4.88
C TYR A 259 17.09 -32.46 6.41
N PHE A 260 18.17 -32.85 7.09
CA PHE A 260 18.26 -32.75 8.55
C PHE A 260 18.60 -31.33 9.00
N ASN A 261 19.60 -30.70 8.38
CA ASN A 261 20.17 -29.42 8.82
C ASN A 261 19.66 -28.19 8.05
N GLY A 262 18.94 -28.38 6.94
CA GLY A 262 18.40 -27.28 6.14
C GLY A 262 19.39 -26.61 5.16
N HIS A 263 20.57 -27.20 4.96
CA HIS A 263 21.61 -26.63 4.10
C HIS A 263 22.25 -27.71 3.22
N ARG A 264 22.39 -27.43 1.92
CA ARG A 264 23.04 -28.32 0.98
C ARG A 264 24.51 -27.94 0.84
N PHE A 265 25.37 -28.95 0.97
CA PHE A 265 26.80 -28.84 0.67
C PHE A 265 27.13 -29.66 -0.57
N THR A 266 28.11 -29.18 -1.33
CA THR A 266 28.69 -29.93 -2.44
C THR A 266 29.52 -31.10 -1.93
N GLU A 267 29.88 -32.04 -2.82
CA GLU A 267 30.76 -33.16 -2.45
C GLU A 267 32.18 -32.72 -2.03
N SER A 268 32.58 -31.48 -2.35
CA SER A 268 33.86 -30.89 -1.96
C SER A 268 33.81 -30.11 -0.65
N GLY A 269 32.64 -29.99 0.00
CA GLY A 269 32.50 -29.29 1.28
C GLY A 269 32.09 -27.83 1.19
N HIS A 270 31.75 -27.32 0.01
CA HIS A 270 31.30 -25.93 -0.14
C HIS A 270 29.80 -25.85 0.09
N TYR A 271 29.36 -24.83 0.85
CA TYR A 271 27.94 -24.49 0.93
C TYR A 271 27.41 -24.16 -0.47
N GLU A 272 26.27 -24.74 -0.82
CA GLU A 272 25.65 -24.55 -2.13
C GLU A 272 24.43 -23.61 -2.02
N HIS A 273 23.45 -23.99 -1.19
CA HIS A 273 22.23 -23.23 -0.95
C HIS A 273 21.42 -23.82 0.22
N ASP A 274 20.45 -23.06 0.72
CA ASP A 274 19.48 -23.53 1.70
C ASP A 274 18.56 -24.60 1.10
N PHE A 275 18.29 -25.62 1.90
CA PHE A 275 17.57 -26.82 1.51
C PHE A 275 16.36 -27.05 2.42
N PRO A 276 15.23 -27.58 1.90
CA PRO A 276 14.08 -27.90 2.73
C PRO A 276 14.42 -28.90 3.85
N THR A 277 13.96 -28.62 5.07
CA THR A 277 14.13 -29.52 6.22
C THR A 277 13.02 -30.57 6.28
N SER A 278 13.40 -31.84 6.42
CA SER A 278 12.45 -32.95 6.62
C SER A 278 13.15 -34.12 7.30
N GLU A 279 12.92 -34.28 8.61
CA GLU A 279 13.44 -35.42 9.38
C GLU A 279 12.99 -36.77 8.78
N TYR A 280 11.73 -36.85 8.33
CA TYR A 280 11.20 -38.03 7.66
C TYR A 280 12.01 -38.41 6.42
N LYS A 281 12.27 -37.45 5.52
CA LYS A 281 13.04 -37.72 4.29
C LYS A 281 14.49 -38.05 4.59
N SER A 282 15.11 -37.35 5.55
CA SER A 282 16.46 -37.67 6.01
C SER A 282 16.58 -39.11 6.49
N LYS A 283 15.71 -39.52 7.44
CA LYS A 283 15.67 -40.89 7.96
C LYS A 283 15.30 -41.92 6.91
N THR A 284 14.43 -41.58 5.95
CA THR A 284 14.07 -42.48 4.85
C THR A 284 15.30 -42.80 3.99
N ILE A 285 16.08 -41.79 3.62
CA ILE A 285 17.32 -41.97 2.86
C ILE A 285 18.33 -42.80 3.68
N LEU A 286 18.51 -42.48 4.96
CA LEU A 286 19.44 -43.21 5.85
C LEU A 286 19.04 -44.68 6.02
N LYS A 287 17.75 -44.97 6.23
CA LYS A 287 17.22 -46.35 6.33
C LYS A 287 17.40 -47.12 5.03
N TYR A 288 17.17 -46.48 3.88
CA TYR A 288 17.43 -47.07 2.57
C TYR A 288 18.91 -47.49 2.46
N LEU A 289 19.83 -46.57 2.73
CA LEU A 289 21.28 -46.85 2.65
C LEU A 289 21.73 -47.90 3.67
N ALA A 290 21.23 -47.85 4.90
CA ALA A 290 21.63 -48.77 5.97
C ALA A 290 21.12 -50.20 5.73
N HIS A 291 19.87 -50.37 5.26
CA HIS A 291 19.24 -51.68 5.15
C HIS A 291 19.32 -52.31 3.76
N GLN A 292 19.28 -51.51 2.68
CA GLN A 292 19.28 -52.03 1.32
C GLN A 292 20.68 -52.06 0.71
N GLU A 293 21.51 -51.05 0.99
CA GLU A 293 22.89 -50.96 0.49
C GLU A 293 23.93 -51.44 1.52
N ASN A 294 23.48 -51.90 2.70
CA ASN A 294 24.31 -52.33 3.84
C ASN A 294 25.42 -51.31 4.20
N ASN A 295 25.12 -50.01 4.08
CA ASN A 295 26.10 -48.96 4.29
C ASN A 295 26.30 -48.69 5.79
N SER A 296 27.50 -48.98 6.30
CA SER A 296 27.85 -48.84 7.71
C SER A 296 27.84 -47.38 8.19
N ARG A 297 28.26 -46.42 7.35
CA ARG A 297 28.18 -44.98 7.67
C ARG A 297 26.73 -44.51 7.84
N ALA A 298 25.83 -44.89 6.95
CA ALA A 298 24.42 -44.56 7.06
C ALA A 298 23.78 -45.18 8.30
N LEU A 299 24.16 -46.41 8.65
CA LEU A 299 23.72 -47.08 9.88
C LEU A 299 24.20 -46.34 11.13
N PHE A 300 25.46 -45.88 11.14
CA PHE A 300 26.01 -45.04 12.20
C PHE A 300 25.22 -43.75 12.36
N VAL A 301 25.07 -42.97 11.27
CA VAL A 301 24.35 -41.69 11.30
C VAL A 301 22.90 -41.88 11.73
N LEU A 302 22.22 -42.91 11.22
CA LEU A 302 20.86 -43.24 11.66
C LEU A 302 20.82 -43.55 13.16
N GLY A 303 21.82 -44.29 13.66
CA GLY A 303 21.99 -44.58 15.08
C GLY A 303 22.19 -43.32 15.92
N VAL A 304 23.00 -42.35 15.48
CA VAL A 304 23.17 -41.06 16.18
C VAL A 304 21.87 -40.27 16.21
N VAL A 305 21.20 -40.13 15.06
CA VAL A 305 19.95 -39.36 14.94
C VAL A 305 18.80 -39.98 15.74
N ASP A 306 18.67 -41.32 15.74
CA ASP A 306 17.66 -42.05 16.51
C ASP A 306 18.12 -42.34 17.96
N LYS A 307 19.31 -41.89 18.35
CA LYS A 307 19.94 -42.18 19.66
C LYS A 307 19.96 -43.68 19.99
N ASN A 308 20.19 -44.51 18.98
CA ASN A 308 20.17 -45.96 19.06
C ASN A 308 21.59 -46.54 19.10
N LYS A 309 22.09 -46.77 20.32
CA LYS A 309 23.43 -47.35 20.55
C LYS A 309 23.67 -48.69 19.86
N VAL A 310 22.65 -49.54 19.76
CA VAL A 310 22.79 -50.85 19.10
C VAL A 310 23.13 -50.69 17.61
N MET A 311 22.59 -49.67 16.95
CA MET A 311 22.94 -49.37 15.55
C MET A 311 24.35 -48.79 15.43
N ILE A 312 24.76 -47.95 16.38
CA ILE A 312 26.11 -47.37 16.43
C ILE A 312 27.15 -48.48 16.61
N ASP A 313 26.97 -49.36 17.60
CA ASP A 313 27.88 -50.48 17.88
C ASP A 313 27.97 -51.43 16.68
N LYS A 314 26.82 -51.75 16.06
CA LYS A 314 26.79 -52.57 14.83
C LYS A 314 27.51 -51.90 13.66
N ALA A 315 27.41 -50.57 13.51
CA ALA A 315 28.16 -49.85 12.48
C ALA A 315 29.68 -49.91 12.73
N ALA A 316 30.10 -49.87 14.01
CA ALA A 316 31.50 -50.02 14.40
C ALA A 316 32.04 -51.43 14.10
N GLU A 317 31.24 -52.47 14.38
CA GLU A 317 31.55 -53.87 14.01
C GLU A 317 31.69 -54.06 12.50
N LEU A 318 30.84 -53.39 11.71
CA LEU A 318 30.92 -53.36 10.25
C LEU A 318 32.09 -52.49 9.73
N GLY A 319 32.87 -51.89 10.62
CA GLY A 319 34.13 -51.27 10.31
C GLY A 319 34.09 -49.75 10.13
N ASP A 320 32.94 -49.09 10.33
CA ASP A 320 32.84 -47.63 10.16
C ASP A 320 33.74 -46.87 11.15
N SER A 321 34.54 -45.95 10.62
CA SER A 321 35.54 -45.22 11.40
C SER A 321 34.91 -44.22 12.38
N TYR A 322 33.81 -43.57 12.00
CA TYR A 322 33.10 -42.62 12.87
C TYR A 322 32.37 -43.37 13.99
N ALA A 323 31.73 -44.50 13.69
CA ALA A 323 31.12 -45.35 14.69
C ALA A 323 32.14 -45.82 15.74
N LYS A 324 33.34 -46.26 15.31
CA LYS A 324 34.43 -46.63 16.22
C LYS A 324 34.90 -45.46 17.09
N LEU A 325 35.05 -44.27 16.49
CA LEU A 325 35.37 -43.05 17.24
C LEU A 325 34.29 -42.79 18.30
N TYR A 326 33.01 -42.83 17.90
CA TYR A 326 31.88 -42.60 18.79
C TYR A 326 31.83 -43.61 19.94
N SER A 327 32.05 -44.89 19.68
CA SER A 327 32.11 -45.92 20.73
C SER A 327 33.28 -45.70 21.71
N ILE A 328 34.43 -45.22 21.24
CA ILE A 328 35.57 -44.86 22.12
C ILE A 328 35.19 -43.67 23.01
N LEU A 329 34.55 -42.64 22.44
CA LEU A 329 34.13 -41.46 23.18
C LEU A 329 33.03 -41.79 24.19
N ASP A 330 32.02 -42.57 23.79
CA ASP A 330 30.96 -43.06 24.68
C ASP A 330 31.52 -43.88 25.84
N PHE A 331 32.48 -44.79 25.57
CA PHE A 331 33.17 -45.56 26.60
C PHE A 331 33.91 -44.65 27.58
N GLY A 332 34.53 -43.57 27.11
CA GLY A 332 35.21 -42.61 27.96
C GLY A 332 34.26 -41.78 28.83
N CYS A 333 33.15 -41.33 28.26
CA CYS A 333 32.19 -40.46 28.92
C CYS A 333 31.37 -41.22 29.97
N ASN A 334 31.04 -42.48 29.69
CA ASN A 334 30.23 -43.33 30.56
C ASN A 334 31.05 -44.37 31.35
N GLY A 335 32.37 -44.38 31.21
CA GLY A 335 33.26 -45.41 31.74
C GLY A 335 34.58 -44.87 32.25
N ASP A 336 35.69 -45.24 31.58
CA ASP A 336 37.05 -44.95 32.05
C ASP A 336 37.74 -43.91 31.14
N PRO A 337 37.74 -42.62 31.49
CA PRO A 337 38.29 -41.56 30.66
C PRO A 337 39.81 -41.68 30.46
N LEU A 338 40.53 -42.36 31.37
CA LEU A 338 42.00 -42.53 31.28
C LEU A 338 42.42 -43.43 30.11
N LYS A 339 41.52 -44.28 29.63
CA LYS A 339 41.78 -45.21 28.52
C LYS A 339 41.43 -44.63 27.16
N VAL A 340 40.77 -43.48 27.10
CA VAL A 340 40.32 -42.84 25.85
C VAL A 340 41.52 -42.44 24.98
N ILE A 341 42.50 -41.75 25.55
CA ILE A 341 43.66 -41.24 24.79
C ILE A 341 44.45 -42.38 24.12
N PRO A 342 44.81 -43.49 24.81
CA PRO A 342 45.40 -44.66 24.15
C PRO A 342 44.54 -45.24 23.01
N LEU A 343 43.21 -45.32 23.19
CA LEU A 343 42.29 -45.85 22.18
C LEU A 343 42.18 -44.93 20.96
N LEU A 344 42.11 -43.61 21.18
CA LEU A 344 42.10 -42.60 20.11
C LEU A 344 43.40 -42.62 19.30
N ASN A 345 44.55 -42.74 19.97
CA ASN A 345 45.85 -42.91 19.30
C ASN A 345 45.90 -44.20 18.45
N GLY A 346 45.34 -45.29 18.99
CA GLY A 346 45.15 -46.54 18.26
C GLY A 346 44.32 -46.32 16.99
N LEU A 347 43.14 -45.71 17.12
CA LEU A 347 42.26 -45.41 15.99
C LEU A 347 42.93 -44.48 14.96
N TYR A 348 43.64 -43.46 15.42
CA TYR A 348 44.38 -42.51 14.59
C TYR A 348 45.41 -43.21 13.68
N SER A 349 46.11 -44.21 14.23
CA SER A 349 47.14 -44.95 13.49
C SER A 349 46.58 -45.85 12.38
N VAL A 350 45.36 -46.37 12.57
CA VAL A 350 44.75 -47.35 11.65
C VAL A 350 43.75 -46.73 10.67
N THR A 351 43.19 -45.56 10.99
CA THR A 351 42.22 -44.90 10.11
C THR A 351 42.88 -44.23 8.91
N LYS A 352 42.25 -44.38 7.75
CA LYS A 352 42.66 -43.70 6.50
C LYS A 352 41.89 -42.41 6.27
N GLU A 353 40.76 -42.22 6.95
CA GLU A 353 39.90 -41.05 6.80
C GLU A 353 40.50 -39.84 7.50
N GLN A 354 40.86 -38.81 6.74
CA GLN A 354 41.42 -37.57 7.29
C GLN A 354 40.41 -36.82 8.16
N ALA A 355 39.10 -36.99 7.93
CA ALA A 355 38.05 -36.42 8.76
C ALA A 355 38.16 -36.91 10.22
N ILE A 356 38.32 -38.22 10.39
CA ILE A 356 38.51 -38.85 11.69
C ILE A 356 39.80 -38.38 12.35
N LYS A 357 40.89 -38.26 11.59
CA LYS A 357 42.16 -37.75 12.13
C LYS A 357 42.05 -36.32 12.62
N SER A 358 41.35 -35.47 11.86
CA SER A 358 41.06 -34.11 12.26
C SER A 358 40.24 -34.08 13.54
N GLU A 359 39.19 -34.91 13.62
CA GLU A 359 38.34 -35.02 14.81
C GLU A 359 39.14 -35.42 16.05
N ILE A 360 39.95 -36.48 15.94
CA ILE A 360 40.83 -36.94 17.02
C ILE A 360 41.80 -35.83 17.47
N ASN A 361 42.36 -35.06 16.53
CA ASN A 361 43.25 -33.95 16.86
C ASN A 361 42.52 -32.81 17.60
N THR A 362 41.29 -32.47 17.19
CA THR A 362 40.44 -31.50 17.90
C THR A 362 40.22 -31.96 19.34
N ILE A 363 39.88 -33.23 19.53
CA ILE A 363 39.66 -33.84 20.85
C ILE A 363 40.92 -33.78 21.72
N HIS A 364 42.11 -33.99 21.13
CA HIS A 364 43.37 -33.82 21.83
C HIS A 364 43.65 -32.36 22.24
N GLY A 365 43.21 -31.38 21.44
CA GLY A 365 43.41 -29.95 21.69
C GLY A 365 42.45 -29.37 22.72
N ASP A 366 41.16 -29.66 22.59
CA ASP A 366 40.10 -29.03 23.39
C ASP A 366 39.87 -29.73 24.73
N GLY A 367 40.34 -30.97 24.86
CA GLY A 367 40.21 -31.78 26.06
C GLY A 367 38.93 -32.62 26.09
N PHE A 368 39.01 -33.79 26.74
CA PHE A 368 37.95 -34.81 26.67
C PHE A 368 36.60 -34.41 27.28
N SER A 369 36.61 -33.53 28.29
CA SER A 369 35.41 -33.20 29.08
C SER A 369 34.32 -32.44 28.33
N SER A 370 34.68 -31.61 27.34
CA SER A 370 33.72 -30.82 26.54
C SER A 370 32.90 -31.69 25.56
N ILE A 371 33.48 -32.80 25.10
CA ILE A 371 32.90 -33.67 24.07
C ILE A 371 31.74 -34.51 24.61
N CYS A 372 31.76 -34.84 25.91
CA CYS A 372 30.72 -35.68 26.51
C CYS A 372 29.33 -35.03 26.50
N GLU A 373 29.25 -33.69 26.54
CA GLU A 373 27.98 -32.98 26.42
C GLU A 373 27.46 -33.02 24.97
N GLU A 374 28.34 -32.83 24.00
CA GLU A 374 28.02 -32.80 22.56
C GLU A 374 27.59 -34.17 22.01
N LEU A 375 28.19 -35.25 22.52
CA LEU A 375 27.87 -36.65 22.17
C LEU A 375 26.42 -37.05 22.47
N SER A 376 25.71 -36.30 23.32
CA SER A 376 24.31 -36.59 23.69
C SER A 376 23.27 -35.88 22.81
N SER A 377 23.72 -34.95 21.96
CA SER A 377 22.86 -34.03 21.21
C SER A 377 22.04 -34.73 20.10
N GLY A 378 22.59 -35.80 19.49
CA GLY A 378 21.98 -36.45 18.34
C GLY A 378 22.08 -35.61 17.06
N SER A 379 23.07 -34.72 16.97
CA SER A 379 23.35 -33.91 15.78
C SER A 379 23.78 -34.79 14.61
N PHE A 380 23.25 -34.52 13.41
CA PHE A 380 23.82 -35.07 12.18
C PHE A 380 24.84 -34.07 11.64
N GLU A 381 26.09 -34.19 12.05
CA GLU A 381 27.14 -33.28 11.62
C GLU A 381 27.61 -33.53 10.18
N TYR A 382 28.05 -32.45 9.53
CA TYR A 382 28.60 -32.52 8.19
C TYR A 382 29.89 -33.36 8.13
N SER A 383 30.65 -33.38 9.23
CA SER A 383 31.86 -34.19 9.41
C SER A 383 31.61 -35.68 9.10
N PHE A 384 30.43 -36.20 9.45
CA PHE A 384 30.06 -37.61 9.21
C PHE A 384 29.92 -37.94 7.73
N VAL A 385 29.76 -36.94 6.86
CA VAL A 385 29.55 -37.12 5.41
C VAL A 385 30.72 -36.65 4.56
N ARG A 386 31.65 -35.92 5.16
CA ARG A 386 32.74 -35.26 4.48
C ARG A 386 33.98 -36.16 4.45
N ASP A 387 34.45 -36.48 3.25
CA ASP A 387 35.82 -36.95 3.06
C ASP A 387 36.75 -35.75 2.82
N TYR A 388 37.68 -35.50 3.73
CA TYR A 388 38.81 -34.61 3.44
C TYR A 388 39.75 -35.34 2.48
N LYS A 389 39.73 -34.97 1.19
CA LYS A 389 40.81 -35.38 0.29
C LYS A 389 42.11 -34.73 0.79
N THR A 390 43.17 -35.51 0.90
CA THR A 390 44.52 -34.97 1.01
C THR A 390 44.78 -34.09 -0.21
N VAL A 391 45.00 -32.80 0.00
CA VAL A 391 45.65 -31.97 -1.01
C VAL A 391 47.03 -32.59 -1.20
N LEU A 392 47.24 -33.24 -2.34
CA LEU A 392 48.52 -33.81 -2.76
C LEU A 392 49.47 -32.68 -3.16
#